data_AF-A0A4P5SV69-F1
#
_entry.id   AF-A0A4P5SV69-F1
#
_cell.length_a   1.000
_cell.length_b   1.000
_cell.length_c   1.000
_cell.angle_alpha   90.00
_cell.angle_beta   90.00
_cell.angle_gamma   90.00
#
_symmetry.space_group_name_H-M   'P 1'
#
loop_
_entity.id
_entity.type
_entity.pdbx_description
1 polymer ?
#
loop_
_entity_poly.entity_id
_entity_poly.type
_entity_poly.pdbx_seq_one_letter_code
_entity_poly.pdbx_strand_id
1 'polypeptide(L)'
;MKIVLRTATALGILGIMTCLPSQTVAQTRPLPRNNVQPRYSFQVLWSELLPENTKLIEVGRVKHTQENYLVMLSDSRIPKDSQRSLTLALWSGNRFITEGSATYLKGGATDALLVGQFRTALPSVNGTVKVGVKESVVKGGAKETSRPHNTQIVTSDSILEWNGKELERIALSPVGVKLGVVRGKQPGLMVAGAGDVASSYSFEGKELKSVAEFIPPSENETYAFYGCGTQTYPGFEQLRLGSGAHYVQSYWKNLNHWMIGYVQGKLSPLPDNPKATTSDSLVLLMPKVTGVVKSFWATSPTDMEEVWRSDGFPGRILDVRVGDPKNDGIEGILVLVATNEEKERRLYFIRRVDALNPRRP
;
A
#
# COMPACT_ATOMS: atom_id res chain seq x y z
N MET A 1 79.83 -9.35 -0.76
CA MET A 1 80.52 -9.71 0.51
C MET A 1 80.33 -8.56 1.49
N LYS A 2 79.81 -8.87 2.69
CA LYS A 2 79.66 -8.02 3.91
C LYS A 2 78.71 -6.81 3.82
N ILE A 3 77.53 -6.94 4.43
CA ILE A 3 77.13 -6.40 5.76
C ILE A 3 77.04 -4.88 5.77
N VAL A 4 75.80 -4.36 5.81
CA VAL A 4 75.48 -3.12 6.50
C VAL A 4 74.30 -3.39 7.42
N LEU A 5 74.64 -3.39 8.72
CA LEU A 5 73.78 -3.40 9.88
C LEU A 5 73.11 -2.02 9.99
N ARG A 6 71.77 -1.94 10.03
CA ARG A 6 71.10 -0.78 10.63
C ARG A 6 69.96 -1.23 11.55
N THR A 7 70.17 -0.85 12.79
CA THR A 7 69.41 -0.99 14.01
C THR A 7 68.02 -0.39 13.94
N ALA A 8 67.11 -1.05 14.63
CA ALA A 8 65.75 -0.65 14.91
C ALA A 8 65.68 0.61 15.80
N THR A 9 64.68 1.45 15.54
CA THR A 9 64.16 2.41 16.51
C THR A 9 62.66 2.19 16.60
N ALA A 10 62.23 1.56 17.69
CA ALA A 10 60.82 1.46 18.05
C ALA A 10 60.38 2.81 18.66
N LEU A 11 59.47 3.52 17.98
CA LEU A 11 58.70 4.59 18.61
C LEU A 11 57.34 4.01 19.02
N GLY A 12 57.16 3.82 20.32
CA GLY A 12 55.86 3.60 20.93
C GLY A 12 55.04 4.88 20.85
N ILE A 13 53.93 4.84 20.13
CA ILE A 13 52.92 5.90 20.16
C ILE A 13 52.00 5.62 21.35
N LEU A 14 52.21 6.38 22.41
CA LEU A 14 51.33 6.46 23.58
C LEU A 14 50.05 7.19 23.15
N GLY A 15 48.94 6.46 23.08
CA GLY A 15 47.62 6.99 22.75
C GLY A 15 47.10 7.89 23.88
N ILE A 16 47.11 9.20 23.66
CA ILE A 16 46.39 10.16 24.48
C ILE A 16 44.93 10.16 24.01
N MET A 17 44.05 9.53 24.80
CA MET A 17 42.60 9.71 24.66
C MET A 17 42.23 11.14 25.09
N THR A 18 42.14 12.06 24.13
CA THR A 18 41.48 13.34 24.34
C THR A 18 39.98 13.17 24.14
N CYS A 19 39.21 13.22 25.24
CA CYS A 19 37.77 13.42 25.18
C CYS A 19 37.48 14.78 24.53
N LEU A 20 37.04 14.76 23.27
CA LEU A 20 36.52 15.95 22.60
C LEU A 20 35.18 16.35 23.25
N PRO A 21 34.96 17.63 23.60
CA PRO A 21 33.68 18.09 24.07
C PRO A 21 32.64 17.94 22.96
N SER A 22 31.56 17.23 23.25
CA SER A 22 30.37 17.14 22.41
C SER A 22 29.88 18.56 22.11
N GLN A 23 30.03 19.00 20.87
CA GLN A 23 29.38 20.21 20.38
C GLN A 23 27.87 19.92 20.33
N THR A 24 27.16 20.47 21.31
CA THR A 24 25.70 20.58 21.30
C THR A 24 25.32 21.48 20.14
N VAL A 25 25.08 20.88 18.96
CA VAL A 25 24.49 21.59 17.83
C VAL A 25 23.13 22.08 18.29
N ALA A 26 22.96 23.40 18.29
CA ALA A 26 21.72 24.07 18.62
C ALA A 26 20.57 23.43 17.83
N GLN A 27 19.69 22.72 18.55
CA GLN A 27 18.43 22.23 18.04
C GLN A 27 17.65 23.44 17.52
N THR A 28 17.42 23.49 16.21
CA THR A 28 16.30 24.26 15.67
C THR A 28 15.05 23.78 16.39
N ARG A 29 14.46 24.68 17.18
CA ARG A 29 13.23 24.41 17.92
C ARG A 29 12.21 23.81 16.95
N PRO A 30 11.65 22.61 17.22
CA PRO A 30 10.48 22.16 16.48
C PRO A 30 9.39 23.24 16.63
N LEU A 31 8.67 23.50 15.55
CA LEU A 31 7.50 24.38 15.55
C LEU A 31 6.62 24.07 16.77
N PRO A 32 6.00 25.08 17.41
CA PRO A 32 5.22 24.87 18.62
C PRO A 32 4.16 23.81 18.35
N ARG A 33 4.31 22.65 19.01
CA ARG A 33 3.26 21.64 19.08
C ARG A 33 2.05 22.33 19.69
N ASN A 34 0.99 22.53 18.91
CA ASN A 34 -0.31 22.77 19.51
C ASN A 34 -0.57 21.62 20.48
N ASN A 35 -0.79 21.94 21.77
CA ASN A 35 -1.04 21.02 22.88
C ASN A 35 -2.40 20.31 22.73
N VAL A 36 -2.71 19.78 21.55
CA VAL A 36 -3.87 18.93 21.33
C VAL A 36 -3.43 17.51 21.70
N GLN A 37 -3.97 16.97 22.80
CA GLN A 37 -3.80 15.55 23.08
C GLN A 37 -4.28 14.75 21.86
N PRO A 38 -3.48 13.80 21.34
CA PRO A 38 -3.87 13.02 20.19
C PRO A 38 -5.16 12.28 20.54
N ARG A 39 -6.21 12.45 19.71
CA ARG A 39 -7.52 11.82 19.94
C ARG A 39 -7.45 10.30 19.88
N TYR A 40 -6.39 9.76 19.29
CA TYR A 40 -6.17 8.34 19.11
C TYR A 40 -4.74 7.97 19.50
N SER A 41 -4.59 6.78 20.08
CA SER A 41 -3.30 6.13 20.23
C SER A 41 -3.21 4.97 19.27
N PHE A 42 -2.01 4.74 18.75
CA PHE A 42 -1.71 3.60 17.90
C PHE A 42 -0.45 2.92 18.42
N GLN A 43 -0.39 1.60 18.26
CA GLN A 43 0.71 0.78 18.71
C GLN A 43 1.14 -0.19 17.62
N VAL A 44 2.45 -0.38 17.48
CA VAL A 44 3.01 -1.49 16.71
C VAL A 44 2.74 -2.79 17.45
N LEU A 45 1.96 -3.70 16.85
CA LEU A 45 1.65 -4.99 17.47
C LEU A 45 2.62 -6.08 17.04
N TRP A 46 3.08 -6.04 15.79
CA TRP A 46 4.05 -6.99 15.26
C TRP A 46 4.82 -6.40 14.10
N SER A 47 5.94 -7.04 13.76
CA SER A 47 6.70 -6.78 12.54
C SER A 47 7.16 -8.09 11.93
N GLU A 48 7.21 -8.16 10.60
CA GLU A 48 7.67 -9.33 9.87
C GLU A 48 8.76 -8.93 8.86
N LEU A 49 9.76 -9.80 8.70
CA LEU A 49 10.74 -9.66 7.63
C LEU A 49 10.14 -10.21 6.34
N LEU A 50 10.17 -9.41 5.28
CA LEU A 50 9.72 -9.75 3.94
C LEU A 50 10.92 -9.98 3.01
N PRO A 51 10.71 -10.55 1.81
CA PRO A 51 11.76 -10.62 0.79
C PRO A 51 12.42 -9.24 0.53
N GLU A 52 13.74 -9.21 0.42
CA GLU A 52 14.57 -7.99 0.36
C GLU A 52 14.20 -7.02 -0.77
N ASN A 53 13.57 -7.53 -1.83
CA ASN A 53 13.18 -6.80 -3.03
C ASN A 53 11.70 -6.38 -3.05
N THR A 54 10.93 -6.62 -1.98
CA THR A 54 9.54 -6.18 -1.89
C THR A 54 9.46 -4.66 -1.92
N LYS A 55 8.57 -4.14 -2.79
CA LYS A 55 8.42 -2.72 -3.09
C LYS A 55 7.03 -2.20 -2.75
N LEU A 56 6.00 -2.95 -3.14
CA LEU A 56 4.60 -2.64 -2.83
C LEU A 56 3.95 -3.83 -2.15
N ILE A 57 2.97 -3.52 -1.32
CA ILE A 57 2.10 -4.49 -0.69
C ILE A 57 0.64 -4.15 -0.97
N GLU A 58 -0.22 -5.15 -0.91
CA GLU A 58 -1.67 -4.98 -0.87
C GLU A 58 -2.29 -6.11 -0.05
N VAL A 59 -3.47 -5.87 0.51
CA VAL A 59 -4.21 -6.88 1.27
C VAL A 59 -5.58 -7.07 0.65
N GLY A 60 -5.92 -8.31 0.31
CA GLY A 60 -7.24 -8.62 -0.18
C GLY A 60 -7.46 -10.11 -0.43
N ARG A 61 -8.72 -10.47 -0.65
CA ARG A 61 -9.13 -11.86 -0.94
C ARG A 61 -8.77 -12.18 -2.37
N VAL A 62 -7.86 -13.10 -2.62
CA VAL A 62 -7.42 -13.43 -3.99
C VAL A 62 -8.08 -14.71 -4.49
N LYS A 63 -8.03 -15.77 -3.70
CA LYS A 63 -8.71 -17.03 -4.00
C LYS A 63 -10.20 -16.92 -3.62
N HIS A 64 -10.99 -17.92 -4.00
CA HIS A 64 -12.40 -18.06 -3.55
C HIS A 64 -12.57 -18.31 -2.03
N THR A 65 -11.48 -18.22 -1.27
CA THR A 65 -11.46 -18.30 0.18
C THR A 65 -12.00 -17.00 0.79
N GLN A 66 -12.52 -17.07 2.02
CA GLN A 66 -12.85 -15.86 2.79
C GLN A 66 -11.60 -15.14 3.33
N GLU A 67 -10.43 -15.76 3.15
CA GLU A 67 -9.14 -15.30 3.65
C GLU A 67 -8.53 -14.21 2.75
N ASN A 68 -7.98 -13.19 3.39
CA ASN A 68 -7.11 -12.18 2.83
C ASN A 68 -5.69 -12.74 2.65
N TYR A 69 -5.09 -12.35 1.54
CA TYR A 69 -3.70 -12.60 1.20
C TYR A 69 -2.91 -11.29 1.35
N LEU A 70 -1.67 -11.41 1.81
CA LEU A 70 -0.66 -10.39 1.60
C LEU A 70 -0.13 -10.54 0.18
N VAL A 71 -0.45 -9.59 -0.68
CA VAL A 71 0.02 -9.53 -2.06
C VAL A 71 1.24 -8.63 -2.09
N MET A 72 2.36 -9.15 -2.60
CA MET A 72 3.64 -8.44 -2.63
C MET A 72 4.12 -8.29 -4.06
N LEU A 73 4.42 -7.05 -4.47
CA LEU A 73 5.13 -6.78 -5.70
C LEU A 73 6.61 -6.53 -5.36
N SER A 74 7.49 -7.30 -5.98
CA SER A 74 8.93 -7.22 -5.76
C SER A 74 9.69 -6.97 -7.06
N ASP A 75 10.72 -6.13 -6.98
CA ASP A 75 11.65 -5.87 -8.10
C ASP A 75 12.55 -7.09 -8.35
N SER A 76 13.18 -7.20 -9.52
CA SER A 76 14.23 -8.20 -9.72
C SER A 76 15.38 -7.96 -8.73
N ARG A 77 16.03 -9.05 -8.28
CA ARG A 77 17.27 -8.94 -7.49
C ARG A 77 18.43 -8.39 -8.32
N ILE A 78 18.29 -8.40 -9.64
CA ILE A 78 19.28 -7.86 -10.58
C ILE A 78 18.94 -6.38 -10.82
N PRO A 79 19.78 -5.41 -10.40
CA PRO A 79 19.44 -3.97 -10.42
C PRO A 79 19.14 -3.35 -11.80
N LYS A 80 19.38 -4.09 -12.89
CA LYS A 80 19.15 -3.66 -14.28
C LYS A 80 18.01 -4.40 -14.96
N ASP A 81 17.40 -5.36 -14.27
CA ASP A 81 16.34 -6.19 -14.83
C ASP A 81 14.99 -5.53 -14.54
N SER A 82 14.19 -5.38 -15.61
CA SER A 82 12.83 -4.84 -15.53
C SER A 82 11.82 -5.87 -15.03
N GLN A 83 12.23 -7.10 -14.75
CA GLN A 83 11.34 -8.12 -14.22
C GLN A 83 10.72 -7.68 -12.89
N ARG A 84 9.48 -8.08 -12.73
CA ARG A 84 8.71 -7.95 -11.49
C ARG A 84 8.18 -9.31 -11.11
N SER A 85 8.13 -9.57 -9.82
CA SER A 85 7.50 -10.76 -9.26
C SER A 85 6.33 -10.33 -8.37
N LEU A 86 5.19 -10.96 -8.59
CA LEU A 86 4.03 -10.87 -7.74
C LEU A 86 3.99 -12.14 -6.88
N THR A 87 3.86 -11.98 -5.57
CA THR A 87 3.78 -13.09 -4.61
C THR A 87 2.50 -12.99 -3.82
N LEU A 88 1.79 -14.10 -3.66
CA LEU A 88 0.64 -14.27 -2.79
C LEU A 88 1.09 -14.99 -1.53
N ALA A 89 0.93 -14.35 -0.38
CA ALA A 89 1.28 -14.91 0.91
C ALA A 89 0.05 -15.02 1.81
N LEU A 90 -0.13 -16.18 2.45
CA LEU A 90 -1.17 -16.40 3.45
C LEU A 90 -0.54 -16.50 4.84
N TRP A 91 -1.21 -15.95 5.85
CA TRP A 91 -0.77 -16.10 7.23
C TRP A 91 -1.02 -17.54 7.73
N SER A 92 0.04 -18.21 8.18
CA SER A 92 -0.02 -19.59 8.67
C SER A 92 -0.21 -19.73 10.18
N GLY A 93 -0.32 -18.61 10.90
CA GLY A 93 -0.36 -18.57 12.37
C GLY A 93 0.90 -17.99 13.00
N ASN A 94 2.08 -18.20 12.38
CA ASN A 94 3.36 -17.68 12.88
C ASN A 94 4.19 -16.91 11.83
N ARG A 95 3.90 -17.09 10.54
CA ARG A 95 4.57 -16.39 9.44
C ARG A 95 3.69 -16.37 8.19
N PHE A 96 4.06 -15.53 7.24
CA PHE A 96 3.51 -15.56 5.89
C PHE A 96 4.15 -16.70 5.08
N ILE A 97 3.31 -17.53 4.44
CA ILE A 97 3.72 -18.61 3.54
C ILE A 97 3.29 -18.26 2.13
N THR A 98 4.23 -18.38 1.18
CA THR A 98 3.94 -18.18 -0.24
C THR A 98 3.06 -19.31 -0.78
N GLU A 99 1.91 -18.92 -1.31
CA GLU A 99 0.89 -19.81 -1.88
C GLU A 99 0.88 -19.77 -3.42
N GLY A 100 1.41 -18.70 -3.99
CA GLY A 100 1.48 -18.52 -5.44
C GLY A 100 2.38 -17.36 -5.81
N SER A 101 2.94 -17.42 -7.01
CA SER A 101 3.74 -16.33 -7.55
C SER A 101 3.62 -16.26 -9.07
N ALA A 102 3.77 -15.06 -9.62
CA ALA A 102 3.93 -14.86 -11.06
C ALA A 102 5.07 -13.87 -11.31
N THR A 103 5.88 -14.16 -12.33
CA THR A 103 6.93 -13.27 -12.81
C THR A 103 6.53 -12.71 -14.16
N TYR A 104 6.74 -11.42 -14.39
CA TYR A 104 6.48 -10.80 -15.68
C TYR A 104 7.61 -9.84 -16.07
N LEU A 105 7.85 -9.75 -17.38
CA LEU A 105 9.09 -9.23 -17.97
C LEU A 105 9.18 -7.69 -17.98
N LYS A 106 8.06 -6.98 -17.80
CA LYS A 106 8.01 -5.51 -17.94
C LYS A 106 7.40 -4.85 -16.70
N GLY A 107 8.26 -4.32 -15.84
CA GLY A 107 7.89 -3.28 -14.88
C GLY A 107 7.69 -1.94 -15.59
N GLY A 108 6.68 -1.17 -15.17
CA GLY A 108 6.47 0.19 -15.66
C GLY A 108 7.45 1.18 -15.00
N ALA A 109 7.53 2.40 -15.55
CA ALA A 109 8.27 3.49 -14.90
C ALA A 109 7.66 3.83 -13.52
N THR A 110 6.35 3.63 -13.37
CA THR A 110 5.61 3.72 -12.11
C THR A 110 4.86 2.44 -11.88
N ASP A 111 5.25 1.67 -10.86
CA ASP A 111 4.55 0.45 -10.47
C ASP A 111 3.28 0.78 -9.65
N ALA A 112 2.22 0.01 -9.89
CA ALA A 112 0.98 0.00 -9.15
C ALA A 112 0.67 -1.44 -8.73
N LEU A 113 -0.05 -1.59 -7.63
CA LEU A 113 -0.56 -2.84 -7.10
C LEU A 113 -1.91 -2.59 -6.44
N LEU A 114 -2.99 -3.06 -7.06
CA LEU A 114 -4.35 -3.03 -6.51
C LEU A 114 -4.90 -4.45 -6.41
N VAL A 115 -5.70 -4.71 -5.39
CA VAL A 115 -6.45 -5.96 -5.24
C VAL A 115 -7.92 -5.59 -5.05
N GLY A 116 -8.80 -6.10 -5.91
CA GLY A 116 -10.22 -5.75 -5.84
C GLY A 116 -11.08 -6.56 -6.78
N GLN A 117 -12.38 -6.57 -6.52
CA GLN A 117 -13.37 -7.16 -7.42
C GLN A 117 -13.73 -6.12 -8.48
N PHE A 118 -13.06 -6.13 -9.63
CA PHE A 118 -13.31 -5.18 -10.73
C PHE A 118 -14.21 -5.78 -11.82
N ARG A 119 -14.55 -7.06 -11.68
CA ARG A 119 -15.30 -7.83 -12.67
C ARG A 119 -16.72 -8.18 -12.22
N THR A 120 -17.66 -7.89 -13.10
CA THR A 120 -19.03 -8.42 -13.00
C THR A 120 -18.99 -9.93 -13.24
N ALA A 121 -19.58 -10.72 -12.33
CA ALA A 121 -19.73 -12.14 -12.58
C ALA A 121 -20.57 -12.31 -13.85
N LEU A 122 -20.05 -13.05 -14.82
CA LEU A 122 -20.87 -13.46 -15.96
C LEU A 122 -21.99 -14.35 -15.43
N PRO A 123 -23.26 -14.13 -15.83
CA PRO A 123 -24.25 -15.19 -15.71
C PRO A 123 -23.67 -16.41 -16.43
N SER A 124 -23.71 -17.57 -15.77
CA SER A 124 -23.31 -18.83 -16.40
C SER A 124 -24.24 -19.09 -17.57
N VAL A 125 -23.82 -18.74 -18.79
CA VAL A 125 -24.50 -19.19 -20.01
C VAL A 125 -24.05 -20.63 -20.28
N ASN A 126 -24.44 -21.56 -19.41
CA ASN A 126 -24.52 -22.96 -19.78
C ASN A 126 -25.82 -23.16 -20.56
N GLY A 127 -25.80 -22.73 -21.81
CA GLY A 127 -26.89 -22.87 -22.75
C GLY A 127 -26.38 -22.54 -24.13
N THR A 128 -25.89 -23.57 -24.83
CA THR A 128 -25.62 -23.50 -26.27
C THR A 128 -26.94 -23.20 -26.96
N VAL A 129 -27.24 -21.92 -27.22
CA VAL A 129 -28.37 -21.55 -28.06
C VAL A 129 -27.99 -21.91 -29.48
N LYS A 130 -28.33 -23.12 -29.91
CA LYS A 130 -28.50 -23.38 -31.33
C LYS A 130 -29.63 -22.48 -31.81
N VAL A 131 -29.30 -21.57 -32.71
CA VAL A 131 -30.27 -20.75 -33.45
C VAL A 131 -31.25 -21.69 -34.14
N GLY A 132 -32.51 -21.65 -33.71
CA GLY A 132 -33.57 -22.51 -34.19
C GLY A 132 -34.91 -22.07 -33.62
N VAL A 133 -35.51 -21.09 -34.30
CA VAL A 133 -36.92 -20.68 -34.30
C VAL A 133 -37.90 -21.65 -33.61
N LYS A 134 -38.38 -21.30 -32.40
CA LYS A 134 -39.81 -21.15 -32.00
C LYS A 134 -39.94 -21.05 -30.49
N GLU A 135 -40.81 -20.13 -30.08
CA GLU A 135 -41.24 -19.88 -28.71
C GLU A 135 -41.65 -21.17 -27.99
N SER A 136 -41.06 -21.42 -26.82
CA SER A 136 -41.69 -22.23 -25.79
C SER A 136 -41.27 -21.72 -24.41
N VAL A 137 -42.27 -21.29 -23.65
CA VAL A 137 -42.16 -20.93 -22.23
C VAL A 137 -41.89 -22.23 -21.46
N VAL A 138 -40.65 -22.45 -21.05
CA VAL A 138 -40.32 -23.48 -20.06
C VAL A 138 -39.90 -22.79 -18.78
N LYS A 139 -40.80 -22.82 -17.79
CA LYS A 139 -40.48 -22.56 -16.37
C LYS A 139 -39.56 -23.69 -15.87
N GLY A 140 -38.27 -23.57 -16.15
CA GLY A 140 -37.22 -24.36 -15.54
C GLY A 140 -36.37 -23.45 -14.67
N GLY A 141 -36.51 -23.56 -13.34
CA GLY A 141 -35.66 -22.86 -12.39
C GLY A 141 -34.21 -23.36 -12.53
N ALA A 142 -33.45 -22.74 -13.44
CA ALA A 142 -32.01 -22.82 -13.40
C ALA A 142 -31.58 -22.13 -12.10
N LYS A 143 -31.11 -22.92 -11.12
CA LYS A 143 -30.33 -22.38 -10.01
C LYS A 143 -29.17 -21.62 -10.65
N GLU A 144 -29.26 -20.31 -10.61
CA GLU A 144 -28.19 -19.40 -10.96
C GLU A 144 -27.02 -19.72 -10.03
N THR A 145 -26.12 -20.61 -10.47
CA THR A 145 -24.85 -20.81 -9.79
C THR A 145 -24.02 -19.59 -10.10
N SER A 146 -24.27 -18.50 -9.37
CA SER A 146 -23.44 -17.31 -9.37
C SER A 146 -22.03 -17.77 -9.05
N ARG A 147 -21.14 -17.78 -10.05
CA ARG A 147 -19.71 -17.92 -9.73
C ARG A 147 -19.37 -16.74 -8.82
N PRO A 148 -18.76 -16.97 -7.66
CA PRO A 148 -18.31 -15.86 -6.81
C PRO A 148 -17.42 -14.94 -7.64
N HIS A 149 -17.59 -13.63 -7.45
CA HIS A 149 -16.79 -12.62 -8.12
C HIS A 149 -15.30 -12.90 -7.88
N ASN A 150 -14.57 -13.24 -8.94
CA ASN A 150 -13.13 -13.37 -8.85
C ASN A 150 -12.53 -12.01 -8.50
N THR A 151 -11.59 -11.98 -7.57
CA THR A 151 -10.80 -10.78 -7.31
C THR A 151 -9.68 -10.71 -8.34
N GLN A 152 -9.47 -9.52 -8.88
CA GLN A 152 -8.37 -9.25 -9.79
C GLN A 152 -7.25 -8.54 -9.04
N ILE A 153 -6.02 -8.83 -9.45
CA ILE A 153 -4.82 -8.12 -9.02
C ILE A 153 -4.36 -7.28 -10.20
N VAL A 154 -4.33 -5.96 -10.01
CA VAL A 154 -3.95 -5.00 -11.05
C VAL A 154 -2.55 -4.52 -10.77
N THR A 155 -1.68 -4.66 -11.75
CA THR A 155 -0.35 -4.06 -11.78
C THR A 155 -0.28 -3.04 -12.91
N SER A 156 0.80 -2.27 -13.02
CA SER A 156 0.95 -1.28 -14.10
C SER A 156 0.92 -1.86 -15.52
N ASP A 157 1.15 -3.15 -15.68
CA ASP A 157 1.17 -3.83 -16.98
C ASP A 157 0.00 -4.82 -17.13
N SER A 158 -0.39 -5.49 -16.04
CA SER A 158 -1.28 -6.66 -16.12
C SER A 158 -2.47 -6.54 -15.20
N ILE A 159 -3.58 -7.11 -15.65
CA ILE A 159 -4.64 -7.54 -14.76
C ILE A 159 -4.57 -9.06 -14.67
N LEU A 160 -4.39 -9.55 -13.45
CA LEU A 160 -4.17 -10.94 -13.13
C LEU A 160 -5.35 -11.50 -12.33
N GLU A 161 -5.65 -12.78 -12.52
CA GLU A 161 -6.68 -13.50 -11.80
C GLU A 161 -6.15 -14.87 -11.37
N TRP A 162 -6.54 -15.34 -10.18
CA TRP A 162 -6.19 -16.70 -9.74
C TRP A 162 -7.11 -17.72 -10.42
N ASN A 163 -6.55 -18.63 -11.22
CA ASN A 163 -7.33 -19.65 -11.93
C ASN A 163 -7.53 -20.96 -11.15
N GLY A 164 -7.11 -21.01 -9.88
CA GLY A 164 -7.13 -22.20 -9.04
C GLY A 164 -5.75 -22.83 -8.85
N LYS A 165 -4.82 -22.59 -9.79
CA LYS A 165 -3.47 -23.16 -9.78
C LYS A 165 -2.39 -22.09 -9.79
N GLU A 166 -2.58 -21.04 -10.60
CA GLU A 166 -1.61 -19.97 -10.78
C GLU A 166 -2.31 -18.63 -11.04
N LEU A 167 -1.50 -17.57 -11.07
CA LEU A 167 -1.94 -16.25 -11.49
C LEU A 167 -1.88 -16.15 -13.01
N GLU A 168 -3.03 -15.97 -13.64
CA GLU A 168 -3.18 -15.86 -15.08
C GLU A 168 -3.43 -14.41 -15.48
N ARG A 169 -2.73 -13.91 -16.51
CA ARG A 169 -3.02 -12.61 -17.10
C ARG A 169 -4.30 -12.69 -17.91
N ILE A 170 -5.32 -11.96 -17.48
CA ILE A 170 -6.61 -11.89 -18.15
C ILE A 170 -6.75 -10.66 -19.05
N ALA A 171 -5.99 -9.59 -18.78
CA ALA A 171 -5.94 -8.39 -19.60
C ALA A 171 -4.65 -7.59 -19.37
N LEU A 172 -4.39 -6.63 -20.24
CA LEU A 172 -3.42 -5.57 -19.98
C LEU A 172 -4.06 -4.49 -19.09
N SER A 173 -3.28 -3.91 -18.19
CA SER A 173 -3.74 -2.75 -17.43
C SER A 173 -3.79 -1.52 -18.33
N PRO A 174 -4.83 -0.67 -18.22
CA PRO A 174 -4.81 0.64 -18.84
C PRO A 174 -3.62 1.45 -18.32
N VAL A 175 -3.07 2.30 -19.19
CA VAL A 175 -1.92 3.13 -18.86
C VAL A 175 -2.29 4.07 -17.72
N GLY A 176 -1.48 4.08 -16.66
CA GLY A 176 -1.63 5.01 -15.55
C GLY A 176 -2.70 4.64 -14.51
N VAL A 177 -3.24 3.42 -14.53
CA VAL A 177 -4.11 2.93 -13.43
C VAL A 177 -3.31 2.85 -12.13
N LYS A 178 -3.78 3.60 -11.13
CA LYS A 178 -3.18 3.66 -9.79
C LYS A 178 -4.22 3.68 -8.67
N LEU A 179 -5.51 3.74 -9.03
CA LEU A 179 -6.60 3.95 -8.10
C LEU A 179 -7.66 2.86 -8.32
N GLY A 180 -8.10 2.24 -7.23
CA GLY A 180 -9.28 1.41 -7.17
C GLY A 180 -10.39 2.12 -6.41
N VAL A 181 -11.62 2.01 -6.88
CA VAL A 181 -12.81 2.54 -6.20
C VAL A 181 -13.73 1.38 -5.87
N VAL A 182 -13.87 1.03 -4.59
CA VAL A 182 -14.82 0.02 -4.15
C VAL A 182 -16.22 0.63 -4.13
N ARG A 183 -17.22 -0.11 -4.63
CA ARG A 183 -18.61 0.36 -4.76
C ARG A 183 -19.59 -0.57 -4.05
N GLY A 184 -19.72 -0.49 -2.72
CA GLY A 184 -20.71 -1.27 -1.97
C GLY A 184 -20.74 -2.75 -2.36
N LYS A 185 -21.93 -3.25 -2.76
CA LYS A 185 -22.14 -4.63 -3.24
C LYS A 185 -21.84 -4.83 -4.74
N GLN A 186 -21.35 -3.80 -5.42
CA GLN A 186 -21.01 -3.84 -6.84
C GLN A 186 -19.50 -4.03 -7.04
N PRO A 187 -19.07 -4.56 -8.19
CA PRO A 187 -17.67 -4.53 -8.57
C PRO A 187 -17.14 -3.09 -8.53
N GLY A 188 -15.92 -2.95 -8.00
CA GLY A 188 -15.18 -1.71 -8.02
C GLY A 188 -14.81 -1.26 -9.42
N LEU A 189 -14.31 -0.04 -9.52
CA LEU A 189 -13.76 0.55 -10.74
C LEU A 189 -12.25 0.69 -10.61
N MET A 190 -11.54 0.45 -11.72
CA MET A 190 -10.17 0.89 -11.88
C MET A 190 -10.19 2.30 -12.42
N VAL A 191 -9.38 3.19 -11.85
CA VAL A 191 -9.29 4.59 -12.27
C VAL A 191 -7.84 4.90 -12.65
N ALA A 192 -7.70 5.50 -13.84
CA ALA A 192 -6.45 6.06 -14.35
C ALA A 192 -6.55 7.59 -14.40
N GLY A 193 -5.46 8.28 -14.08
CA GLY A 193 -5.43 9.74 -14.03
C GLY A 193 -6.04 10.34 -12.75
N ALA A 194 -6.34 11.64 -12.81
CA ALA A 194 -6.84 12.43 -11.69
C ALA A 194 -7.69 13.61 -12.19
N GLY A 195 -8.55 14.14 -11.32
CA GLY A 195 -9.41 15.28 -11.65
C GLY A 195 -10.28 15.03 -12.88
N ASP A 196 -10.43 16.05 -13.72
CA ASP A 196 -11.30 16.03 -14.91
C ASP A 196 -10.78 15.11 -16.03
N VAL A 197 -9.53 14.66 -15.95
CA VAL A 197 -8.93 13.72 -16.92
C VAL A 197 -8.96 12.27 -16.42
N ALA A 198 -9.60 12.00 -15.29
CA ALA A 198 -9.73 10.66 -14.76
C ALA A 198 -10.61 9.79 -15.68
N SER A 199 -10.06 8.66 -16.11
CA SER A 199 -10.78 7.63 -16.85
C SER A 199 -11.05 6.45 -15.94
N SER A 200 -12.24 5.86 -16.03
CA SER A 200 -12.58 4.67 -15.26
C SER A 200 -12.82 3.47 -16.16
N TYR A 201 -12.46 2.29 -15.66
CA TYR A 201 -12.50 1.04 -16.38
C TYR A 201 -13.19 -0.02 -15.52
N SER A 202 -13.94 -0.88 -16.18
CA SER A 202 -14.56 -2.06 -15.58
C SER A 202 -14.51 -3.23 -16.54
N PHE A 203 -14.67 -4.44 -16.02
CA PHE A 203 -14.86 -5.61 -16.87
C PHE A 203 -16.33 -5.85 -17.18
N GLU A 204 -16.62 -5.96 -18.47
CA GLU A 204 -17.84 -6.54 -19.00
C GLU A 204 -17.51 -7.91 -19.57
N GLY A 205 -17.83 -8.96 -18.82
CA GLY A 205 -17.45 -10.32 -19.22
C GLY A 205 -15.94 -10.54 -19.17
N LYS A 206 -15.29 -10.72 -20.32
CA LYS A 206 -13.82 -10.85 -20.43
C LYS A 206 -13.15 -9.58 -20.98
N GLU A 207 -13.94 -8.59 -21.37
CA GLU A 207 -13.44 -7.39 -22.01
C GLU A 207 -13.30 -6.26 -20.98
N LEU A 208 -12.16 -5.59 -21.03
CA LEU A 208 -11.94 -4.38 -20.27
C LEU A 208 -12.52 -3.21 -21.06
N LYS A 209 -13.52 -2.53 -20.49
CA LYS A 209 -14.17 -1.40 -21.14
C LYS A 209 -13.95 -0.11 -20.36
N SER A 210 -13.77 0.98 -21.10
CA SER A 210 -13.83 2.33 -20.54
C SER A 210 -15.27 2.64 -20.20
N VAL A 211 -15.51 3.16 -19.01
CA VAL A 211 -16.81 3.69 -18.61
C VAL A 211 -16.86 5.15 -19.05
N ALA A 212 -17.80 5.49 -19.92
CA ALA A 212 -18.02 6.86 -20.34
C ALA A 212 -18.58 7.62 -19.13
N GLU A 213 -17.77 8.52 -18.58
CA GLU A 213 -18.03 9.33 -17.38
C GLU A 213 -17.81 8.58 -16.05
N PHE A 214 -16.69 8.88 -15.39
CA PHE A 214 -16.50 8.52 -13.99
C PHE A 214 -17.35 9.47 -13.14
N ILE A 215 -18.45 8.97 -12.59
CA ILE A 215 -19.23 9.70 -11.58
C ILE A 215 -18.67 9.31 -10.21
N PRO A 216 -18.05 10.25 -9.46
CA PRO A 216 -17.59 9.98 -8.12
C PRO A 216 -18.75 9.46 -7.26
N PRO A 217 -18.59 8.31 -6.58
CA PRO A 217 -19.70 7.74 -5.83
C PRO A 217 -20.14 8.64 -4.66
N SER A 218 -21.44 8.56 -4.34
CA SER A 218 -22.07 9.26 -3.23
C SER A 218 -21.58 8.77 -1.87
N GLU A 219 -21.79 9.58 -0.84
CA GLU A 219 -21.33 9.31 0.53
C GLU A 219 -21.86 7.96 1.07
N ASN A 220 -21.03 7.30 1.89
CA ASN A 220 -21.34 6.16 2.79
C ASN A 220 -21.22 4.70 2.28
N GLU A 221 -20.97 4.43 1.00
CA GLU A 221 -20.83 3.02 0.53
C GLU A 221 -19.57 2.72 -0.28
N THR A 222 -18.67 3.69 -0.43
CA THR A 222 -17.54 3.58 -1.36
C THR A 222 -16.26 4.15 -0.78
N TYR A 223 -15.14 3.47 -1.02
CA TYR A 223 -13.83 3.99 -0.69
C TYR A 223 -12.88 3.90 -1.86
N ALA A 224 -12.11 4.96 -2.04
CA ALA A 224 -11.02 5.01 -2.98
C ALA A 224 -9.77 4.51 -2.27
N PHE A 225 -9.02 3.61 -2.90
CA PHE A 225 -7.73 3.15 -2.40
C PHE A 225 -6.70 3.18 -3.53
N TYR A 226 -5.49 3.59 -3.18
CA TYR A 226 -4.40 3.77 -4.12
C TYR A 226 -3.49 2.57 -4.11
N GLY A 227 -3.08 2.14 -5.29
CA GLY A 227 -2.17 1.02 -5.50
C GLY A 227 -0.74 1.46 -5.78
N CYS A 228 -0.46 2.75 -5.82
CA CYS A 228 0.90 3.25 -5.86
C CYS A 228 1.44 3.39 -4.43
N GLY A 229 2.74 3.13 -4.25
CA GLY A 229 3.40 3.26 -2.95
C GLY A 229 3.50 4.71 -2.46
N THR A 230 4.61 5.09 -1.83
CA THR A 230 4.88 6.49 -1.42
C THR A 230 5.09 7.49 -2.57
N GLN A 231 4.57 7.20 -3.77
CA GLN A 231 4.65 8.04 -4.97
C GLN A 231 3.57 9.12 -4.98
N THR A 232 3.89 10.25 -5.62
CA THR A 232 3.00 11.39 -5.79
C THR A 232 1.78 11.06 -6.65
N TYR A 233 0.60 11.41 -6.14
CA TYR A 233 -0.66 11.34 -6.87
C TYR A 233 -0.89 12.65 -7.65
N PRO A 234 -1.18 12.60 -8.97
CA PRO A 234 -1.52 13.78 -9.73
C PRO A 234 -2.70 14.55 -9.13
N GLY A 235 -2.56 15.86 -8.89
CA GLY A 235 -3.57 16.69 -8.21
C GLY A 235 -3.45 16.76 -6.69
N PHE A 236 -2.63 15.89 -6.08
CA PHE A 236 -2.20 16.02 -4.69
C PHE A 236 -0.66 15.91 -4.58
N GLU A 237 0.09 16.21 -5.66
CA GLU A 237 1.55 16.08 -5.68
C GLU A 237 2.23 16.97 -4.64
N GLN A 238 1.57 18.07 -4.28
CA GLN A 238 1.99 19.01 -3.24
C GLN A 238 0.95 19.12 -2.15
N LEU A 239 0.40 17.98 -1.74
CA LEU A 239 -0.09 17.84 -0.38
C LEU A 239 1.07 18.04 0.58
N ARG A 240 1.56 19.27 0.75
CA ARG A 240 2.12 19.68 2.04
C ARG A 240 0.92 19.80 2.97
N LEU A 241 0.33 18.65 3.30
CA LEU A 241 -0.53 18.47 4.48
C LEU A 241 0.18 19.25 5.56
N GLY A 242 -0.40 20.32 6.11
CA GLY A 242 0.34 21.42 6.79
C GLY A 242 1.46 21.03 7.77
N SER A 243 1.47 19.77 8.21
CA SER A 243 2.55 18.95 8.76
C SER A 243 3.85 18.70 7.94
N GLY A 244 3.92 19.02 6.65
CA GLY A 244 5.03 18.62 5.76
C GLY A 244 5.02 17.13 5.33
N ALA A 245 3.92 16.41 5.53
CA ALA A 245 3.78 14.99 5.18
C ALA A 245 3.46 14.78 3.69
N HIS A 246 4.04 13.74 3.10
CA HIS A 246 3.71 13.23 1.77
C HIS A 246 2.53 12.26 1.87
N TYR A 247 1.56 12.40 0.96
CA TYR A 247 0.41 11.49 0.87
C TYR A 247 0.82 10.06 0.49
N VAL A 248 0.13 9.05 1.04
CA VAL A 248 0.30 7.64 0.66
C VAL A 248 -1.03 6.97 0.34
N GLN A 249 -1.99 7.02 1.27
CA GLN A 249 -3.24 6.26 1.14
C GLN A 249 -4.40 6.99 1.82
N SER A 250 -5.61 6.76 1.32
CA SER A 250 -6.86 7.11 2.01
C SER A 250 -7.64 5.85 2.36
N TYR A 251 -8.34 5.88 3.48
CA TYR A 251 -9.18 4.80 3.96
C TYR A 251 -10.53 5.36 4.45
N TRP A 252 -11.61 4.99 3.77
CA TRP A 252 -12.96 5.53 3.95
C TRP A 252 -13.95 4.38 4.24
N LYS A 253 -13.90 3.78 5.42
CA LYS A 253 -14.78 2.64 5.77
C LYS A 253 -15.48 2.89 7.11
N ASN A 254 -16.80 2.72 7.12
CA ASN A 254 -17.65 2.97 8.29
C ASN A 254 -17.48 4.41 8.80
N LEU A 255 -17.06 4.59 10.06
CA LEU A 255 -16.80 5.89 10.67
C LEU A 255 -15.33 6.35 10.52
N ASN A 256 -14.48 5.53 9.87
CA ASN A 256 -13.06 5.82 9.72
C ASN A 256 -12.82 6.50 8.38
N HIS A 257 -12.47 7.78 8.46
CA HIS A 257 -12.09 8.63 7.35
C HIS A 257 -10.66 9.10 7.59
N TRP A 258 -9.69 8.34 7.08
CA TRP A 258 -8.27 8.59 7.32
C TRP A 258 -7.55 8.92 6.02
N MET A 259 -6.83 10.04 6.01
CA MET A 259 -5.72 10.23 5.08
C MET A 259 -4.43 9.87 5.80
N ILE A 260 -3.66 9.01 5.17
CA ILE A 260 -2.40 8.49 5.69
C ILE A 260 -1.28 9.09 4.84
N GLY A 261 -0.34 9.74 5.53
CA GLY A 261 0.86 10.28 4.93
C GLY A 261 2.11 9.86 5.70
N TYR A 262 3.28 10.25 5.19
CA TYR A 262 4.54 10.09 5.91
C TYR A 262 5.39 11.36 5.84
N VAL A 263 6.13 11.64 6.91
CA VAL A 263 7.16 12.67 6.91
C VAL A 263 8.51 11.99 6.78
N GLN A 264 9.28 12.40 5.78
CA GLN A 264 10.65 11.95 5.59
C GLN A 264 11.50 12.36 6.78
N GLY A 265 12.27 11.42 7.31
CA GLY A 265 13.21 11.68 8.38
C GLY A 265 14.53 12.26 7.86
N LYS A 266 15.63 11.87 8.49
CA LYS A 266 16.97 12.34 8.09
C LYS A 266 17.48 11.51 6.92
N LEU A 267 18.07 12.17 5.92
CA LEU A 267 18.82 11.49 4.87
C LEU A 267 19.96 10.69 5.50
N SER A 268 20.10 9.44 5.06
CA SER A 268 21.19 8.58 5.44
C SER A 268 22.48 9.08 4.79
N PRO A 269 23.63 9.07 5.50
CA PRO A 269 24.91 9.49 4.93
C PRO A 269 25.50 8.48 3.93
N LEU A 270 24.75 7.46 3.52
CA LEU A 270 25.23 6.37 2.66
C LEU A 270 25.51 6.87 1.24
N PRO A 271 26.75 6.75 0.74
CA PRO A 271 27.12 7.23 -0.61
C PRO A 271 26.34 6.52 -1.71
N ASP A 272 26.08 5.22 -1.52
CA ASP A 272 25.51 4.34 -2.54
C ASP A 272 23.97 4.43 -2.62
N ASN A 273 23.33 5.11 -1.67
CA ASN A 273 21.89 5.28 -1.67
C ASN A 273 21.47 6.67 -1.17
N PRO A 274 21.55 7.71 -2.04
CA PRO A 274 21.28 9.09 -1.66
C PRO A 274 19.80 9.36 -1.31
N LYS A 275 18.90 8.40 -1.54
CA LYS A 275 17.48 8.49 -1.21
C LYS A 275 17.12 7.77 0.10
N ALA A 276 18.05 7.05 0.70
CA ALA A 276 17.79 6.37 1.96
C ALA A 276 17.53 7.40 3.06
N THR A 277 16.48 7.17 3.84
CA THR A 277 16.13 7.99 5.01
C THR A 277 16.06 7.12 6.27
N THR A 278 16.21 7.76 7.41
CA THR A 278 16.04 7.14 8.73
C THR A 278 15.07 7.99 9.55
N SER A 279 14.31 7.34 10.44
CA SER A 279 13.29 8.02 11.26
C SER A 279 12.14 8.62 10.46
N ASP A 280 11.79 8.05 9.30
CA ASP A 280 10.52 8.38 8.64
C ASP A 280 9.38 8.15 9.61
N SER A 281 8.38 9.04 9.62
CA SER A 281 7.25 8.94 10.55
C SER A 281 5.94 8.86 9.78
N LEU A 282 5.03 7.99 10.20
CA LEU A 282 3.67 7.93 9.68
C LEU A 282 2.83 9.05 10.30
N VAL A 283 1.96 9.65 9.51
CA VAL A 283 1.03 10.72 9.93
C VAL A 283 -0.38 10.32 9.55
N LEU A 284 -1.29 10.43 10.52
CA LEU A 284 -2.71 10.21 10.34
C LEU A 284 -3.47 11.53 10.41
N LEU A 285 -4.28 11.75 9.39
CA LEU A 285 -5.10 12.93 9.24
C LEU A 285 -6.57 12.52 9.17
N MET A 286 -7.43 13.31 9.79
CA MET A 286 -8.88 13.10 9.76
C MET A 286 -9.62 14.39 9.42
N PRO A 287 -10.86 14.30 8.90
CA PRO A 287 -11.71 15.47 8.74
C PRO A 287 -11.88 16.19 10.08
N LYS A 288 -11.77 17.52 10.07
CA LYS A 288 -12.01 18.36 11.24
C LYS A 288 -13.43 18.17 11.76
N VAL A 289 -13.57 18.01 13.07
CA VAL A 289 -14.87 17.73 13.74
C VAL A 289 -15.93 18.82 13.50
N THR A 290 -15.52 20.04 13.18
CA THR A 290 -16.43 21.17 12.92
C THR A 290 -17.03 21.17 11.51
N GLY A 291 -16.62 20.25 10.64
CA GLY A 291 -17.11 20.15 9.26
C GLY A 291 -18.18 19.08 9.09
N VAL A 292 -19.06 19.26 8.10
CA VAL A 292 -19.81 18.15 7.50
C VAL A 292 -18.78 17.16 6.96
N VAL A 293 -18.94 15.87 7.27
CA VAL A 293 -18.07 14.82 6.71
C VAL A 293 -18.27 14.82 5.20
N LYS A 294 -17.26 15.30 4.48
CA LYS A 294 -17.27 15.32 3.01
C LYS A 294 -16.89 13.94 2.50
N SER A 295 -17.41 13.57 1.32
CA SER A 295 -16.87 12.46 0.54
C SER A 295 -15.36 12.64 0.30
N PHE A 296 -14.64 11.54 0.06
CA PHE A 296 -13.21 11.60 -0.31
C PHE A 296 -12.97 12.59 -1.46
N TRP A 297 -13.83 12.58 -2.47
CA TRP A 297 -13.73 13.42 -3.68
C TRP A 297 -13.96 14.91 -3.43
N ALA A 298 -14.75 15.24 -2.41
CA ALA A 298 -15.01 16.62 -2.00
C ALA A 298 -14.09 17.09 -0.86
N THR A 299 -13.23 16.21 -0.33
CA THR A 299 -12.35 16.52 0.79
C THR A 299 -11.12 17.27 0.31
N SER A 300 -10.98 18.52 0.75
CA SER A 300 -9.75 19.28 0.57
C SER A 300 -8.73 18.93 1.66
N PRO A 301 -7.42 19.01 1.36
CA PRO A 301 -6.36 18.96 2.37
C PRO A 301 -6.58 19.87 3.59
N THR A 302 -7.19 21.04 3.36
CA THR A 302 -7.47 22.04 4.39
C THR A 302 -8.60 21.62 5.34
N ASP A 303 -9.42 20.66 4.93
CA ASP A 303 -10.51 20.09 5.73
C ASP A 303 -9.99 19.07 6.75
N MET A 304 -8.71 18.71 6.66
CA MET A 304 -8.07 17.68 7.47
C MET A 304 -7.25 18.27 8.62
N GLU A 305 -7.13 17.53 9.72
CA GLU A 305 -6.27 17.82 10.86
C GLU A 305 -5.42 16.60 11.22
N GLU A 306 -4.17 16.83 11.65
CA GLU A 306 -3.28 15.76 12.14
C GLU A 306 -3.80 15.29 13.50
N VAL A 307 -4.20 14.02 13.57
CA VAL A 307 -4.74 13.43 14.80
C VAL A 307 -3.74 12.52 15.51
N TRP A 308 -2.73 12.04 14.78
CA TRP A 308 -1.69 11.17 15.30
C TRP A 308 -0.47 11.15 14.38
N ARG A 309 0.69 10.92 14.99
CA ARG A 309 1.98 10.72 14.33
C ARG A 309 2.74 9.61 15.04
N SER A 310 3.35 8.71 14.27
CA SER A 310 4.19 7.65 14.83
C SER A 310 5.52 8.21 15.31
N ASP A 311 6.20 7.44 16.17
CA ASP A 311 7.65 7.56 16.29
C ASP A 311 8.33 7.23 14.95
N GLY A 312 9.60 7.62 14.81
CA GLY A 312 10.37 7.36 13.60
C GLY A 312 10.63 5.86 13.41
N PHE A 313 10.34 5.34 12.21
CA PHE A 313 10.71 4.00 11.80
C PHE A 313 12.23 3.89 11.59
N PRO A 314 12.82 2.69 11.75
CA PRO A 314 14.26 2.47 11.62
C PRO A 314 14.74 2.44 10.14
N GLY A 315 14.08 3.19 9.26
CA GLY A 315 14.36 3.21 7.83
C GLY A 315 13.36 4.05 7.05
N ARG A 316 13.39 3.89 5.72
CA ARG A 316 12.53 4.62 4.78
C ARG A 316 11.19 3.93 4.61
N ILE A 317 10.08 4.66 4.68
CA ILE A 317 8.76 4.12 4.36
C ILE A 317 8.66 3.97 2.83
N LEU A 318 8.35 2.76 2.38
CA LEU A 318 8.19 2.42 0.96
C LEU A 318 6.73 2.38 0.53
N ASP A 319 5.89 1.82 1.40
CA ASP A 319 4.48 1.62 1.11
C ASP A 319 3.65 1.56 2.40
N VAL A 320 2.38 1.93 2.30
CA VAL A 320 1.42 1.88 3.41
C VAL A 320 0.10 1.32 2.92
N ARG A 321 -0.45 0.33 3.63
CA ARG A 321 -1.77 -0.26 3.37
C ARG A 321 -2.62 -0.34 4.63
N VAL A 322 -3.92 -0.54 4.45
CA VAL A 322 -4.85 -0.82 5.55
C VAL A 322 -5.51 -2.14 5.24
N GLY A 323 -5.52 -3.06 6.20
CA GLY A 323 -6.16 -4.36 6.02
C GLY A 323 -5.93 -5.30 7.20
N ASP A 324 -6.44 -6.53 7.04
CA ASP A 324 -6.24 -7.64 7.97
C ASP A 324 -5.54 -8.78 7.21
N PRO A 325 -4.19 -8.80 7.17
CA PRO A 325 -3.46 -9.85 6.46
C PRO A 325 -3.35 -11.16 7.26
N LYS A 326 -3.71 -11.16 8.56
CA LYS A 326 -3.63 -12.34 9.44
C LYS A 326 -4.95 -13.10 9.54
N ASN A 327 -6.05 -12.53 9.03
CA ASN A 327 -7.39 -13.09 9.07
C ASN A 327 -7.91 -13.32 10.50
N ASP A 328 -7.46 -12.49 11.44
CA ASP A 328 -7.90 -12.53 12.84
C ASP A 328 -9.09 -11.59 13.13
N GLY A 329 -9.60 -10.92 12.08
CA GLY A 329 -10.69 -9.95 12.16
C GLY A 329 -10.24 -8.56 12.59
N ILE A 330 -8.92 -8.33 12.70
CA ILE A 330 -8.36 -7.06 13.17
C ILE A 330 -7.75 -6.30 11.98
N GLU A 331 -8.47 -5.27 11.53
CA GLU A 331 -7.93 -4.31 10.55
C GLU A 331 -6.93 -3.35 11.21
N GLY A 332 -5.81 -3.09 10.53
CA GLY A 332 -4.79 -2.13 10.98
C GLY A 332 -3.99 -1.54 9.82
N ILE A 333 -3.05 -0.66 10.15
CA ILE A 333 -2.17 0.00 9.18
C ILE A 333 -0.89 -0.84 9.04
N LEU A 334 -0.57 -1.17 7.81
CA LEU A 334 0.59 -1.91 7.37
C LEU A 334 1.61 -0.92 6.82
N VAL A 335 2.83 -0.92 7.36
CA VAL A 335 3.90 -0.02 6.91
C VAL A 335 5.07 -0.86 6.44
N LEU A 336 5.34 -0.82 5.13
CA LEU A 336 6.53 -1.43 4.53
C LEU A 336 7.71 -0.45 4.66
N VAL A 337 8.78 -0.90 5.32
CA VAL A 337 9.96 -0.09 5.57
C VAL A 337 11.20 -0.76 4.98
N ALA A 338 12.03 0.01 4.30
CA ALA A 338 13.38 -0.36 3.91
C ALA A 338 14.31 -0.13 5.12
N THR A 339 14.75 -1.20 5.78
CA THR A 339 15.61 -1.13 6.96
C THR A 339 17.03 -1.59 6.62
N ASN A 340 17.95 -1.43 7.57
CA ASN A 340 19.34 -1.92 7.44
C ASN A 340 19.99 -1.44 6.13
N GLU A 341 20.06 -0.11 5.94
CA GLU A 341 20.66 0.49 4.74
C GLU A 341 19.97 0.07 3.44
N GLU A 342 18.68 -0.21 3.51
CA GLU A 342 17.83 -0.68 2.40
C GLU A 342 18.13 -2.11 1.93
N LYS A 343 18.86 -2.89 2.73
CA LYS A 343 19.11 -4.32 2.51
C LYS A 343 17.95 -5.19 2.97
N GLU A 344 17.14 -4.70 3.91
CA GLU A 344 16.00 -5.45 4.46
C GLU A 344 14.67 -4.79 4.13
N ARG A 345 13.61 -5.59 4.06
CA ARG A 345 12.23 -5.14 3.96
C ARG A 345 11.46 -5.64 5.16
N ARG A 346 10.97 -4.72 5.98
CA ARG A 346 10.21 -5.06 7.19
C ARG A 346 8.81 -4.49 7.10
N LEU A 347 7.83 -5.35 7.34
CA LEU A 347 6.42 -4.98 7.40
C LEU A 347 6.01 -4.81 8.85
N TYR A 348 5.61 -3.60 9.23
CA TYR A 348 5.04 -3.31 10.54
C TYR A 348 3.53 -3.31 10.47
N PHE A 349 2.88 -3.81 11.53
CA PHE A 349 1.44 -3.69 11.72
C PHE A 349 1.13 -2.84 12.93
N ILE A 350 0.37 -1.78 12.67
CA ILE A 350 0.05 -0.73 13.62
C ILE A 350 -1.46 -0.73 13.79
N ARG A 351 -1.91 -0.82 15.03
CA ARG A 351 -3.33 -0.82 15.36
C ARG A 351 -3.68 0.37 16.21
N ARG A 352 -4.86 0.93 15.99
CA ARG A 352 -5.50 1.82 16.95
C ARG A 352 -5.70 1.09 18.27
N VAL A 353 -5.18 1.68 19.33
CA VAL A 353 -5.49 1.29 20.71
C VAL A 353 -6.52 2.30 21.17
N ASP A 354 -7.75 1.85 21.42
CA ASP A 354 -8.70 2.71 22.09
C ASP A 354 -8.15 3.03 23.47
N ALA A 355 -8.01 4.32 23.78
CA ALA A 355 -7.68 4.72 25.14
C ALA A 355 -8.69 4.04 26.05
N LEU A 356 -8.19 3.18 26.96
CA LEU A 356 -8.99 2.58 28.03
C LEU A 356 -9.85 3.69 28.59
N ASN A 357 -11.16 3.62 28.34
CA ASN A 357 -12.09 4.64 28.79
C ASN A 357 -11.96 4.66 30.33
N PRO A 358 -11.38 5.70 30.95
CA PRO A 358 -11.14 5.69 32.40
C PRO A 358 -12.44 5.85 33.21
N ARG A 359 -13.60 5.76 32.53
CA ARG A 359 -14.95 5.90 33.07
C ARG A 359 -15.83 4.67 32.81
N ARG A 360 -15.29 3.47 33.01
CA ARG A 360 -16.13 2.32 33.38
C ARG A 360 -15.88 2.02 34.87
N PRO A 361 -16.76 2.49 35.78
CA PRO A 361 -16.85 1.90 37.12
C PRO A 361 -17.32 0.45 37.05
#